data_AF-A0A643CZF8-F1
#
_entry.id   AF-A0A643CZF8-F1
#
_cell.length_a   1.000
_cell.length_b   1.000
_cell.length_c   1.000
_cell.angle_alpha   90.00
_cell.angle_beta   90.00
_cell.angle_gamma   90.00
#
_symmetry.space_group_name_H-M   'P 1'
#
loop_
_entity.id
_entity.type
_entity.pdbx_description
1 polymer ?
#
loop_
_entity_poly.entity_id
_entity_poly.type
_entity_poly.pdbx_seq_one_letter_code
_entity_poly.pdbx_strand_id
1 'polypeptide(L)'
;FKSNVYIRPLIFLGDGVMGLYHIKAPVRVGIAAWEWGAYLGEEGLEKGIKVKISSFARNSVKSCMGKAKASANYLNSQIAKFEAIEAGYEEALMLDEEGFIAEGTGECFFIVKDGVLITPPNDFSLKSITQDTVLKIAHDLGITVLRQRISRDE
;
A
#
# COMPACT_ATOMS: atom_id res chain seq x y z
N PHE A 1 -19.66 0.70 -19.09
CA PHE A 1 -18.24 0.98 -19.39
C PHE A 1 -17.86 0.22 -20.65
N LYS A 2 -17.03 0.80 -21.52
CA LYS A 2 -16.61 0.14 -22.78
C LYS A 2 -15.22 -0.51 -22.68
N SER A 3 -14.57 -0.39 -21.53
CA SER A 3 -13.21 -0.88 -21.23
C SER A 3 -13.10 -1.32 -19.75
N ASN A 4 -11.89 -1.72 -19.34
CA ASN A 4 -11.57 -2.08 -17.95
C ASN A 4 -11.79 -0.88 -17.01
N VAL A 5 -12.35 -1.15 -15.82
CA VAL A 5 -12.63 -0.12 -14.82
C VAL A 5 -12.03 -0.44 -13.47
N TYR A 6 -11.74 0.61 -12.72
CA TYR A 6 -11.43 0.54 -11.32
C TYR A 6 -12.69 0.83 -10.49
N ILE A 7 -12.93 0.01 -9.47
CA ILE A 7 -14.07 0.14 -8.56
C ILE A 7 -13.56 0.65 -7.20
N ARG A 8 -14.22 1.68 -6.66
CA ARG A 8 -13.94 2.27 -5.34
C ARG A 8 -15.17 2.20 -4.44
N PRO A 9 -15.32 1.11 -3.67
CA PRO A 9 -16.23 1.10 -2.54
C PRO A 9 -15.69 2.01 -1.43
N LEU A 10 -16.56 2.80 -0.81
CA LEU A 10 -16.25 3.60 0.36
C LEU A 10 -17.36 3.47 1.39
N ILE A 11 -17.00 3.07 2.60
CA ILE A 11 -17.88 3.06 3.77
C ILE A 11 -17.44 4.22 4.66
N PHE A 12 -18.37 5.08 5.06
CA PHE A 12 -18.07 6.28 5.85
C PHE A 12 -19.19 6.62 6.82
N LEU A 13 -18.85 7.38 7.86
CA LEU A 13 -19.84 7.92 8.80
C LEU A 13 -20.45 9.19 8.19
N GLY A 14 -21.77 9.20 8.09
CA GLY A 14 -22.55 10.32 7.54
C GLY A 14 -22.78 11.44 8.54
N ASP A 15 -23.59 12.39 8.13
CA ASP A 15 -24.03 13.54 8.91
C ASP A 15 -24.89 13.14 10.13
N GLY A 16 -24.87 13.99 11.16
CA GLY A 16 -25.60 13.80 12.41
C GLY A 16 -24.73 14.15 13.61
N VAL A 17 -23.97 13.19 14.13
CA VAL A 17 -23.08 13.39 15.29
C VAL A 17 -21.74 13.98 14.83
N MET A 18 -21.39 15.17 15.35
CA MET A 18 -20.17 15.90 14.97
C MET A 18 -19.04 15.84 16.01
N GLY A 19 -19.24 15.12 17.12
CA GLY A 19 -18.18 14.86 18.10
C GLY A 19 -17.39 13.59 17.79
N LEU A 20 -16.21 13.43 18.41
CA LEU A 20 -15.37 12.22 18.25
C LEU A 20 -16.09 10.93 18.66
N TYR A 21 -16.99 11.01 19.64
CA TYR A 21 -17.87 9.92 20.03
C TYR A 21 -19.04 9.79 19.05
N HIS A 22 -18.79 9.08 17.95
CA HIS A 22 -19.60 9.06 16.74
C HIS A 22 -20.65 7.93 16.69
N ILE A 23 -20.94 7.24 17.80
CA ILE A 23 -21.73 5.98 17.84
C ILE A 23 -23.12 6.07 17.19
N LYS A 24 -23.72 7.26 17.09
CA LYS A 24 -25.03 7.47 16.45
C LYS A 24 -24.97 8.09 15.04
N ALA A 25 -23.77 8.33 14.50
CA ALA A 25 -23.63 8.76 13.12
C ALA A 25 -24.05 7.61 12.18
N PRO A 26 -24.88 7.88 11.16
CA PRO A 26 -25.32 6.85 10.23
C PRO A 26 -24.14 6.32 9.42
N VAL A 27 -24.05 5.01 9.21
CA VAL A 27 -23.08 4.43 8.29
C VAL A 27 -23.63 4.54 6.87
N ARG A 28 -22.87 5.17 5.98
CA ARG A 28 -23.19 5.33 4.55
C ARG A 28 -22.21 4.55 3.70
N VAL A 29 -22.68 4.12 2.53
CA VAL A 29 -21.88 3.40 1.54
C VAL A 29 -22.02 4.10 0.19
N GLY A 30 -20.88 4.33 -0.47
CA GLY A 30 -20.81 4.76 -1.86
C GLY A 30 -20.00 3.75 -2.67
N ILE A 31 -20.41 3.50 -3.90
CA ILE A 31 -19.63 2.72 -4.86
C ILE A 31 -19.51 3.55 -6.13
N ALA A 32 -18.28 3.88 -6.49
CA ALA A 32 -17.97 4.54 -7.74
C ALA A 32 -17.10 3.63 -8.62
N ALA A 33 -17.23 3.79 -9.94
CA ALA A 33 -16.39 3.10 -10.90
C ALA A 33 -16.02 4.06 -12.03
N TRP A 34 -14.77 4.01 -12.48
CA TRP A 34 -14.25 4.82 -13.58
C TRP A 34 -13.13 4.10 -14.32
N GLU A 35 -12.85 4.54 -15.54
CA GLU A 35 -11.71 4.06 -16.32
C GLU A 35 -10.43 4.62 -15.70
N TRP A 36 -9.48 3.74 -15.38
CA TRP A 36 -8.22 4.13 -14.72
C TRP A 36 -7.08 3.28 -15.28
N GLY A 37 -6.06 3.94 -15.83
CA GLY A 37 -4.87 3.28 -16.40
C GLY A 37 -3.86 2.84 -15.35
N ALA A 38 -2.67 2.43 -15.79
CA ALA A 38 -1.58 2.02 -14.91
C ALA A 38 -1.23 3.10 -13.87
N TYR A 39 -1.22 2.72 -12.59
CA TYR A 39 -1.03 3.66 -11.46
C TYR A 39 0.34 4.37 -11.50
N LEU A 40 1.37 3.64 -11.91
CA LEU A 40 2.75 4.12 -12.04
C LEU A 40 3.15 4.38 -13.50
N GLY A 41 2.16 4.51 -14.39
CA GLY A 41 2.35 4.67 -15.83
C GLY A 41 2.71 3.37 -16.55
N GLU A 42 2.39 3.32 -17.86
CA GLU A 42 2.70 2.16 -18.71
C GLU A 42 4.21 1.95 -18.84
N GLU A 43 4.99 3.03 -18.95
CA GLU A 43 6.45 2.95 -18.98
C GLU A 43 7.04 2.35 -17.69
N GLY A 44 6.41 2.64 -16.54
CA GLY A 44 6.82 2.07 -15.25
C GLY A 44 6.61 0.56 -15.17
N LEU A 45 5.60 0.01 -15.86
CA LEU A 45 5.39 -1.43 -15.96
C LEU A 45 6.45 -2.12 -16.83
N GLU A 46 6.90 -1.45 -17.90
CA GLU A 46 7.86 -2.02 -18.84
C GLU A 46 9.32 -1.87 -18.40
N LYS A 47 9.68 -0.70 -17.85
CA LYS A 47 11.07 -0.32 -17.55
C LYS A 47 11.39 -0.26 -16.07
N GLY A 48 10.38 -0.38 -15.21
CA GLY A 48 10.50 -0.11 -13.78
C GLY A 48 10.46 1.40 -13.48
N ILE A 49 10.47 1.71 -12.18
CA ILE A 49 10.39 3.08 -11.66
C ILE A 49 11.54 3.37 -10.70
N LYS A 50 11.84 4.66 -10.44
CA LYS A 50 12.76 5.06 -9.38
C LYS A 50 11.95 5.28 -8.10
N VAL A 51 12.45 4.67 -7.04
CA VAL A 51 11.79 4.72 -5.73
C VAL A 51 12.71 5.42 -4.74
N LYS A 52 12.13 6.27 -3.90
CA LYS A 52 12.82 6.93 -2.81
C LYS A 52 12.39 6.35 -1.48
N ILE A 53 13.35 5.99 -0.63
CA ILE A 53 13.03 5.72 0.78
C ILE A 53 12.60 7.04 1.42
N SER A 54 11.36 7.06 1.92
CA SER A 54 10.76 8.23 2.55
C SER A 54 11.39 8.52 3.92
N SER A 55 11.45 9.79 4.31
CA SER A 55 11.77 10.19 5.68
C SER A 55 10.62 9.95 6.67
N PHE A 56 9.41 9.70 6.18
CA PHE A 56 8.25 9.39 7.00
C PHE A 56 8.17 7.87 7.23
N ALA A 57 8.17 7.47 8.50
CA ALA A 57 7.89 6.09 8.89
C ALA A 57 6.42 5.72 8.59
N ARG A 58 6.18 4.44 8.33
CA ARG A 58 4.85 3.87 8.17
C ARG A 58 4.08 3.92 9.50
N ASN A 59 2.76 4.03 9.43
CA ASN A 59 1.89 4.08 10.60
C ASN A 59 2.20 2.94 11.58
N SER A 60 2.46 3.29 12.84
CA SER A 60 2.73 2.32 13.91
C SER A 60 1.49 1.47 14.20
N VAL A 61 1.71 0.18 14.45
CA VAL A 61 0.65 -0.74 14.92
C VAL A 61 0.09 -0.35 16.29
N LYS A 62 0.79 0.51 17.02
CA LYS A 62 0.37 1.04 18.32
C LYS A 62 -0.67 2.16 18.21
N SER A 63 -0.75 2.82 17.06
CA SER A 63 -1.60 4.01 16.86
C SER A 63 -2.64 3.86 15.76
N CYS A 64 -2.39 3.02 14.76
CA CYS A 64 -3.28 2.84 13.62
C CYS A 64 -3.64 1.37 13.38
N MET A 65 -4.84 1.16 12.84
CA MET A 65 -5.28 -0.16 12.42
C MET A 65 -4.81 -0.43 10.98
N GLY A 66 -3.53 -0.79 10.80
CA GLY A 66 -2.90 -1.00 9.47
C GLY A 66 -3.54 -2.10 8.62
N LYS A 67 -4.34 -2.98 9.23
CA LYS A 67 -5.13 -4.02 8.53
C LYS A 67 -6.42 -3.49 7.93
N ALA A 68 -6.94 -2.41 8.47
CA ALA A 68 -8.09 -1.72 7.90
C ALA A 68 -7.60 -0.80 6.79
N LYS A 69 -8.25 -0.86 5.62
CA LYS A 69 -8.02 0.12 4.55
C LYS A 69 -8.82 1.39 4.82
N ALA A 70 -8.45 2.09 5.89
CA ALA A 70 -9.15 3.27 6.39
C ALA A 70 -8.64 4.57 5.74
N SER A 71 -9.53 5.53 5.48
CA SER A 71 -9.18 6.82 4.88
C SER A 71 -8.10 7.58 5.66
N ALA A 72 -8.15 7.53 7.00
CA ALA A 72 -7.18 8.21 7.87
C ALA A 72 -5.74 7.71 7.67
N ASN A 73 -5.56 6.44 7.33
CA ASN A 73 -4.23 5.85 7.12
C ASN A 73 -3.50 6.48 5.92
N TYR A 74 -4.24 7.04 4.95
CA TYR A 74 -3.70 7.58 3.71
C TYR A 74 -3.03 8.94 3.86
N LEU A 75 -3.22 9.68 4.97
CA LEU A 75 -2.48 10.93 5.19
C LEU A 75 -0.96 10.65 5.24
N ASN A 76 -0.55 9.59 5.93
CA ASN A 76 0.84 9.13 5.98
C ASN A 76 1.37 8.77 4.58
N SER A 77 0.60 8.00 3.80
CA SER A 77 0.95 7.65 2.42
C SER A 77 1.08 8.87 1.51
N GLN A 78 0.15 9.83 1.61
CA GLN A 78 0.14 11.03 0.78
C GLN A 78 1.37 11.91 1.02
N ILE A 79 1.76 12.10 2.28
CA ILE A 79 2.93 12.93 2.63
C ILE A 79 4.24 12.26 2.17
N ALA A 80 4.37 10.94 2.36
CA ALA A 80 5.52 10.19 1.87
C ALA A 80 5.62 10.21 0.33
N LYS A 81 4.48 10.06 -0.37
CA LYS A 81 4.40 10.16 -1.83
C LYS A 81 4.82 11.55 -2.29
N PHE A 82 4.26 12.59 -1.67
CA PHE A 82 4.61 13.98 -1.98
C PHE A 82 6.11 14.22 -1.87
N GLU A 83 6.75 13.80 -0.78
CA GLU A 83 8.21 13.88 -0.62
C GLU A 83 8.98 13.21 -1.77
N ALA A 84 8.59 12.00 -2.17
CA ALA A 84 9.27 11.28 -3.24
C ALA A 84 9.14 11.99 -4.60
N ILE A 85 7.93 12.46 -4.94
CA ILE A 85 7.67 13.17 -6.19
C ILE A 85 8.44 14.49 -6.24
N GLU A 86 8.42 15.29 -5.17
CA GLU A 86 9.16 16.56 -5.11
C GLU A 86 10.68 16.37 -5.19
N ALA A 87 11.18 15.19 -4.81
CA ALA A 87 12.59 14.81 -4.95
C ALA A 87 12.94 14.21 -6.34
N GLY A 88 11.98 14.15 -7.28
CA GLY A 88 12.19 13.64 -8.64
C GLY A 88 12.13 12.12 -8.80
N TYR A 89 11.48 11.42 -7.87
CA TYR A 89 11.22 9.98 -7.93
C TYR A 89 9.75 9.72 -8.26
N GLU A 90 9.40 8.51 -8.69
CA GLU A 90 8.02 8.18 -9.07
C GLU A 90 7.21 7.58 -7.90
N GLU A 91 7.84 7.00 -6.88
CA GLU A 91 7.17 6.42 -5.70
C GLU A 91 8.04 6.49 -4.44
N ALA A 92 7.40 6.45 -3.26
CA ALA A 92 8.07 6.32 -1.98
C ALA A 92 7.99 4.88 -1.44
N LEU A 93 9.11 4.39 -0.91
CA LEU A 93 9.19 3.19 -0.09
C LEU A 93 9.24 3.61 1.39
N MET A 94 8.38 3.02 2.21
CA MET A 94 8.25 3.39 3.61
C MET A 94 8.89 2.34 4.52
N LEU A 95 9.57 2.80 5.57
CA LEU A 95 10.10 1.95 6.63
C LEU A 95 9.13 1.86 7.80
N ASP A 96 9.16 0.77 8.56
CA ASP A 96 8.51 0.69 9.86
C ASP A 96 9.25 1.50 10.94
N GLU A 97 8.70 1.55 12.16
CA GLU A 97 9.29 2.29 13.29
C GLU A 97 10.62 1.71 13.78
N GLU A 98 10.99 0.51 13.34
CA GLU A 98 12.26 -0.16 13.66
C GLU A 98 13.29 -0.04 12.51
N GLY A 99 12.91 0.58 11.39
CA GLY A 99 13.80 0.85 10.26
C GLY A 99 13.83 -0.23 9.16
N PHE A 100 12.90 -1.19 9.18
CA PHE A 100 12.79 -2.22 8.13
C PHE A 100 11.77 -1.82 7.07
N ILE A 101 11.90 -2.35 5.84
CA ILE A 101 10.95 -2.08 4.76
C ILE A 101 9.54 -2.57 5.15
N ALA A 102 8.55 -1.67 5.07
CA ALA A 102 7.15 -2.00 5.32
C ALA A 102 6.36 -2.22 4.01
N GLU A 103 6.17 -1.17 3.21
CA GLU A 103 5.43 -1.18 1.94
C GLU A 103 5.70 0.14 1.18
N GLY A 104 5.25 0.22 -0.08
CA GLY A 104 5.13 1.48 -0.81
C GLY A 104 3.97 2.32 -0.26
N THR A 105 3.80 3.54 -0.76
CA THR A 105 2.71 4.41 -0.26
C THR A 105 1.32 3.86 -0.60
N GLY A 106 1.19 3.08 -1.68
CA GLY A 106 -0.03 2.39 -2.10
C GLY A 106 0.12 0.89 -2.41
N GLU A 107 1.33 0.35 -2.34
CA GLU A 107 1.72 -0.94 -2.94
C GLU A 107 2.37 -1.87 -1.91
N CYS A 108 2.12 -3.17 -2.02
CA CYS A 108 2.97 -4.16 -1.33
C CYS A 108 4.35 -4.24 -2.00
N PHE A 109 5.37 -4.62 -1.24
CA PHE A 109 6.76 -4.65 -1.70
C PHE A 109 7.31 -6.08 -1.84
N PHE A 110 8.17 -6.31 -2.81
CA PHE A 110 8.89 -7.56 -3.02
C PHE A 110 10.32 -7.26 -3.49
N ILE A 111 11.28 -8.12 -3.13
CA ILE A 111 12.60 -8.22 -3.76
C ILE A 111 12.85 -9.65 -4.23
N VAL A 112 13.78 -9.81 -5.17
CA VAL A 112 14.27 -11.12 -5.60
C VAL A 112 15.77 -11.16 -5.36
N LYS A 113 16.23 -12.19 -4.65
CA LYS A 113 17.64 -12.42 -4.32
C LYS A 113 17.97 -13.88 -4.51
N ASP A 114 18.96 -14.19 -5.33
CA ASP A 114 19.42 -15.55 -5.62
C ASP A 114 18.27 -16.52 -6.02
N GLY A 115 17.31 -16.02 -6.80
CA GLY A 115 16.14 -16.79 -7.25
C GLY A 115 15.04 -16.97 -6.19
N VAL A 116 15.19 -16.38 -5.01
CA VAL A 116 14.21 -16.40 -3.92
C VAL A 116 13.39 -15.11 -3.94
N LEU A 117 12.06 -15.24 -3.90
CA LEU A 117 11.14 -14.11 -3.76
C LEU A 117 10.98 -13.76 -2.28
N ILE A 118 11.35 -12.55 -1.89
CA ILE A 118 11.33 -12.09 -0.50
C ILE A 118 10.34 -10.94 -0.38
N THR A 119 9.49 -10.98 0.65
CA THR A 119 8.53 -9.89 0.93
C THR A 119 8.34 -9.72 2.43
N PRO A 120 8.17 -8.50 2.94
CA PRO A 120 8.00 -8.28 4.36
C PRO A 120 6.74 -8.98 4.90
N PRO A 121 6.77 -9.46 6.16
CA PRO A 121 5.55 -9.81 6.85
C PRO A 121 4.64 -8.59 6.90
N ASN A 122 3.33 -8.81 7.05
CA ASN A 122 2.43 -7.67 7.07
C ASN A 122 2.39 -6.95 8.43
N ASP A 123 3.44 -6.92 9.24
CA ASP A 123 3.32 -6.37 10.60
C ASP A 123 2.93 -4.88 10.57
N PHE A 124 3.55 -4.09 9.68
CA PHE A 124 3.28 -2.66 9.48
C PHE A 124 2.58 -2.32 8.15
N SER A 125 2.20 -3.34 7.35
CA SER A 125 1.59 -3.16 6.02
C SER A 125 0.17 -3.72 5.93
N LEU A 126 -0.56 -3.29 4.89
CA LEU A 126 -1.89 -3.82 4.59
C LEU A 126 -1.78 -5.31 4.21
N LYS A 127 -2.79 -6.12 4.55
CA LYS A 127 -2.93 -7.47 3.96
C LYS A 127 -3.39 -7.33 2.51
N SER A 128 -2.42 -7.12 1.60
CA SER A 128 -2.67 -6.88 0.18
C SER A 128 -3.15 -8.14 -0.53
N ILE A 129 -4.26 -8.02 -1.27
CA ILE A 129 -4.79 -9.08 -2.13
C ILE A 129 -3.81 -9.37 -3.28
N THR A 130 -3.17 -8.34 -3.82
CA THR A 130 -2.17 -8.50 -4.88
C THR A 130 -0.94 -9.26 -4.36
N GLN A 131 -0.49 -8.95 -3.13
CA GLN A 131 0.61 -9.68 -2.50
C GLN A 131 0.26 -11.15 -2.35
N ASP A 132 -0.91 -11.45 -1.78
CA ASP A 132 -1.40 -12.83 -1.61
C ASP A 132 -1.51 -13.58 -2.95
N THR A 133 -1.99 -12.90 -3.99
CA THR A 133 -2.07 -13.45 -5.35
C THR A 133 -0.68 -13.79 -5.90
N VAL A 134 0.29 -12.87 -5.80
CA VAL A 134 1.67 -13.09 -6.27
C VAL A 134 2.33 -14.26 -5.52
N LEU A 135 2.09 -14.37 -4.21
CA LEU A 135 2.61 -15.47 -3.40
C LEU A 135 2.07 -16.83 -3.83
N LYS A 136 0.77 -16.91 -4.17
CA LYS A 136 0.16 -18.13 -4.72
C LYS A 136 0.73 -18.49 -6.09
N ILE A 137 0.87 -17.51 -6.98
CA ILE A 137 1.49 -17.71 -8.30
C ILE A 137 2.94 -18.21 -8.13
N ALA A 138 3.72 -17.61 -7.23
CA ALA A 138 5.10 -18.03 -6.98
C ALA A 138 5.16 -19.49 -6.50
N HIS A 139 4.28 -19.87 -5.58
CA HIS A 139 4.13 -21.26 -5.12
C HIS A 139 3.82 -22.21 -6.28
N ASP A 140 2.85 -21.87 -7.13
CA ASP A 140 2.43 -22.71 -8.26
C ASP A 140 3.53 -22.86 -9.32
N LEU A 141 4.42 -21.87 -9.43
CA LEU A 141 5.61 -21.91 -10.29
C LEU A 141 6.83 -22.58 -9.64
N GLY A 142 6.72 -23.06 -8.40
CA GLY A 142 7.84 -23.65 -7.65
C GLY A 142 8.93 -22.65 -7.25
N ILE A 143 8.60 -21.35 -7.20
CA ILE A 143 9.52 -20.30 -6.76
C ILE A 143 9.54 -20.29 -5.22
N THR A 144 10.74 -20.36 -4.64
CA THR A 144 10.91 -20.24 -3.18
C THR A 144 10.50 -18.85 -2.73
N VAL A 145 9.62 -18.79 -1.71
CA VAL A 145 9.17 -17.56 -1.08
C VAL A 145 9.70 -17.48 0.34
N LEU A 146 10.25 -16.33 0.73
CA LEU A 146 10.57 -16.00 2.11
C LEU A 146 9.76 -14.78 2.59
N ARG A 147 9.16 -14.93 3.77
CA ARG A 147 8.42 -13.89 4.46
C ARG A 147 9.24 -13.42 5.66
N GLN A 148 10.04 -12.37 5.48
CA GLN A 148 10.96 -11.88 6.50
C GLN A 148 11.11 -10.36 6.45
N ARG A 149 11.59 -9.75 7.53
CA ARG A 149 11.93 -8.33 7.56
C ARG A 149 13.09 -8.08 6.59
N ILE A 150 13.07 -6.95 5.91
CA ILE A 150 14.06 -6.55 4.91
C ILE A 150 14.67 -5.22 5.37
N SER A 151 15.99 -5.12 5.45
CA SER A 151 16.66 -3.85 5.73
C SER A 151 16.77 -3.00 4.46
N ARG A 152 16.98 -1.69 4.59
CA ARG A 152 17.04 -0.79 3.43
C ARG A 152 18.23 -1.00 2.49
N ASP A 153 19.26 -1.69 2.97
CA ASP A 153 20.52 -1.98 2.29
C ASP A 153 20.61 -3.41 1.76
N GLU A 154 19.57 -4.23 2.01
CA GLU A 154 19.37 -5.53 1.35
C GLU A 154 18.71 -5.37 -0.03
#